data_AF-A0A936U6C6-F1
#
_entry.id   AF-A0A936U6C6-F1
#
_cell.length_a   1.000
_cell.length_b   1.000
_cell.length_c   1.000
_cell.angle_alpha   90.00
_cell.angle_beta   90.00
_cell.angle_gamma   90.00
#
_symmetry.space_group_name_H-M   'P 1'
#
loop_
_entity.id
_entity.type
_entity.pdbx_description
1 polymer ?
#
loop_
_entity_poly.entity_id
_entity_poly.type
_entity_poly.pdbx_seq_one_letter_code
_entity_poly.pdbx_strand_id
1 'polypeptide(L)'
;MLHGPLLTPFPAVYAVGAESVSDEVSRRWRPLRESLERLTDRYPFNRSATEEVDVGALTATLGPEGSFWADFEAFIAPAAERVGGRWRGRGGGGVRVRLPGDLPDTVASLEALRAALWDEKGEPRPIPLRVRSCALPPVALEGYVATEARLSIGYSQVRAYNQRAEALDLPFDWWRAPEASLSLSLQPLNQSEASARPLTTTGGASRWAVLRLLDRSAPSDDARCPDGLAWSWSRVSGDPAASVGFVFETDPRAVFDIQLADDAVGGAP
;
A
#
# COMPACT_ATOMS: atom_id res chain seq x y z
N MET A 1 56.28 12.32 -16.47
CA MET A 1 55.46 11.80 -15.36
C MET A 1 55.49 12.85 -14.26
N LEU A 2 54.45 13.69 -14.14
CA LEU A 2 54.31 14.63 -13.03
C LEU A 2 53.60 13.89 -11.88
N HIS A 3 54.37 13.40 -10.92
CA HIS A 3 53.86 13.10 -9.59
C HIS A 3 54.26 14.26 -8.70
N GLY A 4 53.28 15.03 -8.22
CA GLY A 4 53.52 16.31 -7.56
C GLY A 4 52.66 16.50 -6.31
N PRO A 5 53.25 16.95 -5.18
CA PRO A 5 52.55 17.28 -3.92
C PRO A 5 51.53 18.43 -4.03
N LEU A 6 51.37 19.02 -5.21
CA LEU A 6 50.44 20.12 -5.51
C LEU A 6 49.01 19.66 -5.86
N LEU A 7 48.78 18.36 -6.09
CA LEU A 7 47.44 17.80 -6.33
C LEU A 7 46.82 17.15 -5.08
N THR A 8 47.61 16.90 -4.05
CA THR A 8 47.20 16.36 -2.74
C THR A 8 46.14 17.17 -1.98
N PRO A 9 46.08 18.53 -2.05
CA PRO A 9 45.07 19.26 -1.27
C PRO A 9 43.66 19.15 -1.84
N PHE A 10 43.49 18.87 -3.14
CA PHE A 10 42.17 18.82 -3.77
C PHE A 10 41.31 17.64 -3.30
N PRO A 11 41.82 16.38 -3.26
CA PRO A 11 41.06 15.26 -2.70
C PRO A 11 40.72 15.45 -1.22
N ALA A 12 41.63 16.03 -0.43
CA ALA A 12 41.40 16.28 1.00
C ALA A 12 40.31 17.33 1.25
N VAL A 13 40.34 18.46 0.53
CA VAL A 13 39.29 19.48 0.59
C VAL A 13 37.96 18.94 0.11
N TYR A 14 37.96 18.13 -0.96
CA TYR A 14 36.75 17.48 -1.46
C TYR A 14 36.17 16.49 -0.44
N ALA A 15 37.00 15.74 0.29
CA ALA A 15 36.57 14.86 1.37
C ALA A 15 35.90 15.61 2.53
N VAL A 16 36.50 16.70 3.01
CA VAL A 16 35.91 17.56 4.06
C VAL A 16 34.60 18.18 3.59
N GLY A 17 34.53 18.61 2.33
CA GLY A 17 33.30 19.14 1.73
C GLY A 17 32.20 18.08 1.64
N ALA A 18 32.53 16.87 1.17
CA ALA A 18 31.59 15.76 1.10
C ALA A 18 31.07 15.35 2.49
N GLU A 19 31.92 15.36 3.51
CA GLU A 19 31.52 15.12 4.90
C GLU A 19 30.56 16.20 5.42
N SER A 20 30.91 17.48 5.24
CA SER A 20 30.04 18.60 5.63
C SER A 20 28.66 18.53 4.95
N VAL A 21 28.62 18.17 3.66
CA VAL A 21 27.36 17.96 2.93
C VAL A 21 26.60 16.75 3.47
N SER A 22 27.29 15.66 3.82
CA SER A 22 26.66 14.46 4.40
C SER A 22 25.97 14.77 5.73
N ASP A 23 26.62 15.57 6.57
CA ASP A 23 26.08 16.01 7.86
C ASP A 23 24.84 16.89 7.68
N GLU A 24 24.88 17.82 6.72
CA GLU A 24 23.73 18.68 6.43
C GLU A 24 22.56 17.88 5.83
N VAL A 25 22.82 16.96 4.91
CA VAL A 25 21.78 16.03 4.38
C VAL A 25 21.14 15.26 5.54
N SER A 26 21.95 14.73 6.47
CA SER A 26 21.44 14.00 7.63
C SER A 26 20.60 14.88 8.56
N ARG A 27 21.03 16.14 8.76
CA ARG A 27 20.30 17.13 9.56
C ARG A 27 18.95 17.49 8.94
N ARG A 28 18.89 17.61 7.60
CA ARG A 28 17.67 17.94 6.85
C ARG A 28 16.74 16.76 6.67
N TRP A 29 17.28 15.55 6.59
CA TRP A 29 16.49 14.33 6.48
C TRP A 29 15.67 14.06 7.74
N ARG A 30 16.26 14.26 8.92
CA ARG A 30 15.59 13.96 10.20
C ARG A 30 14.18 14.56 10.36
N PRO A 31 13.94 15.87 10.19
CA PRO A 31 12.60 16.43 10.32
C PRO A 31 11.62 15.96 9.23
N LEU A 32 12.11 15.64 8.02
CA LEU A 32 11.29 15.05 6.97
C LEU A 32 10.85 13.65 7.37
N ARG A 33 11.79 12.83 7.85
CA ARG A 33 11.52 11.49 8.36
C ARG A 33 10.52 11.50 9.51
N GLU A 34 10.71 12.33 10.53
CA GLU A 34 9.76 12.45 11.64
C GLU A 34 8.35 12.85 11.19
N SER A 35 8.25 13.66 10.12
CA SER A 35 6.97 14.04 9.53
C SER A 35 6.33 12.89 8.76
N LEU A 36 7.13 12.08 8.06
CA LEU A 36 6.67 10.85 7.41
C LEU A 36 6.19 9.83 8.45
N GLU A 37 6.93 9.60 9.53
CA GLU A 37 6.56 8.67 10.61
C GLU A 37 5.17 8.99 11.17
N ARG A 38 4.90 10.26 11.47
CA ARG A 38 3.56 10.69 11.93
C ARG A 38 2.44 10.43 10.91
N LEU A 39 2.74 10.51 9.62
CA LEU A 39 1.78 10.22 8.56
C LEU A 39 1.57 8.71 8.41
N THR A 40 2.65 7.93 8.46
CA THR A 40 2.64 6.47 8.29
C THR A 40 2.18 5.70 9.52
N ASP A 41 2.16 6.34 10.69
CA ASP A 41 1.57 5.77 11.91
C ASP A 41 0.04 5.63 11.83
N ARG A 42 -0.59 6.20 10.81
CA ARG A 42 -2.03 6.21 10.59
C ARG A 42 -2.44 5.25 9.47
N TYR A 43 -3.71 4.89 9.46
CA TYR A 43 -4.29 4.07 8.40
C TYR A 43 -4.36 4.88 7.09
N PRO A 44 -3.97 4.35 5.90
CA PRO A 44 -3.77 2.94 5.56
C PRO A 44 -2.33 2.41 5.68
N PHE A 45 -1.36 3.25 6.05
CA PHE A 45 0.05 2.85 6.17
C PHE A 45 0.27 1.90 7.36
N ASN A 46 -0.36 2.20 8.50
CA ASN A 46 -0.41 1.32 9.66
C ASN A 46 -1.79 0.65 9.77
N ARG A 47 -1.84 -0.67 9.52
CA ARG A 47 -3.08 -1.47 9.55
C ARG A 47 -3.72 -1.54 10.94
N SER A 48 -2.91 -1.43 11.99
CA SER A 48 -3.40 -1.45 13.38
C SER A 48 -3.98 -0.09 13.82
N ALA A 49 -3.77 0.96 13.03
CA ALA A 49 -4.21 2.30 13.38
C ALA A 49 -5.74 2.44 13.26
N THR A 50 -6.32 3.07 14.28
CA THR A 50 -7.73 3.46 14.27
C THR A 50 -7.91 4.79 13.56
N GLU A 51 -6.96 5.71 13.72
CA GLU A 51 -6.96 7.00 13.01
C GLU A 51 -6.61 6.82 11.54
N GLU A 52 -7.35 7.52 10.68
CA GLU A 52 -7.14 7.51 9.25
C GLU A 52 -6.39 8.76 8.80
N VAL A 53 -5.51 8.59 7.82
CA VAL A 53 -4.93 9.69 7.07
C VAL A 53 -6.03 10.38 6.29
N ASP A 54 -6.11 11.70 6.45
CA ASP A 54 -6.95 12.52 5.59
C ASP A 54 -6.36 12.59 4.18
N VAL A 55 -7.21 12.46 3.16
CA VAL A 55 -6.82 12.46 1.75
C VAL A 55 -6.18 13.80 1.34
N GLY A 56 -6.68 14.92 1.87
CA GLY A 56 -6.13 16.24 1.63
C GLY A 56 -4.75 16.38 2.26
N ALA A 57 -4.59 15.94 3.51
CA ALA A 57 -3.28 15.93 4.18
C ALA A 57 -2.25 15.03 3.46
N LEU A 58 -2.67 13.85 3.00
CA LEU A 58 -1.84 12.95 2.21
C LEU A 58 -1.38 13.62 0.91
N THR A 59 -2.30 14.24 0.18
CA THR A 59 -2.00 14.92 -1.10
C THR A 59 -1.11 16.14 -0.88
N ALA A 60 -1.37 16.94 0.15
CA ALA A 60 -0.56 18.10 0.49
C ALA A 60 0.88 17.74 0.91
N THR A 61 1.10 16.53 1.43
CA THR A 61 2.41 16.07 1.89
C THR A 61 3.16 15.30 0.81
N LEU A 62 2.53 14.27 0.25
CA LEU A 62 3.15 13.27 -0.64
C LEU A 62 2.67 13.32 -2.09
N GLY A 63 1.66 14.13 -2.40
CA GLY A 63 1.20 14.34 -3.77
C GLY A 63 2.28 15.01 -4.63
N PRO A 64 2.09 15.13 -5.96
CA PRO A 64 3.14 15.61 -6.86
C PRO A 64 3.74 16.98 -6.57
N GLU A 65 2.95 17.89 -5.99
CA GLU A 65 3.37 19.22 -5.52
C GLU A 65 3.45 19.29 -3.97
N GLY A 66 3.52 18.13 -3.32
CA GLY A 66 3.50 18.01 -1.87
C GLY A 66 4.76 18.57 -1.21
N SER A 67 4.60 19.02 0.03
CA SER A 67 5.67 19.64 0.81
C SER A 67 6.91 18.76 0.96
N PHE A 68 6.74 17.44 1.10
CA PHE A 68 7.86 16.51 1.19
C PHE A 68 8.77 16.59 -0.03
N TRP A 69 8.18 16.59 -1.24
CA TRP A 69 8.95 16.63 -2.48
C TRP A 69 9.61 17.99 -2.70
N ALA A 70 8.92 19.08 -2.35
CA ALA A 70 9.51 20.41 -2.41
C ALA A 70 10.77 20.52 -1.52
N ASP A 71 10.71 20.03 -0.29
CA ASP A 71 11.85 20.03 0.63
C ASP A 71 12.95 19.05 0.19
N PHE A 72 12.57 17.85 -0.28
CA PHE A 72 13.51 16.87 -0.80
C PHE A 72 14.31 17.43 -1.99
N GLU A 73 13.62 18.02 -2.96
CA GLU A 73 14.26 18.62 -4.15
C GLU A 73 15.13 19.83 -3.81
N ALA A 74 14.72 20.63 -2.82
CA ALA A 74 15.47 21.81 -2.41
C ALA A 74 16.75 21.46 -1.64
N PHE A 75 16.71 20.45 -0.76
CA PHE A 75 17.76 20.24 0.25
C PHE A 75 18.53 18.92 0.09
N ILE A 76 17.92 17.87 -0.45
CA ILE A 76 18.52 16.52 -0.49
C ILE A 76 18.94 16.16 -1.93
N ALA A 77 18.05 16.33 -2.90
CA ALA A 77 18.30 15.98 -4.30
C ALA A 77 19.60 16.58 -4.87
N PRO A 78 20.04 17.82 -4.54
CA PRO A 78 21.30 18.38 -5.05
C PRO A 78 22.53 17.55 -4.63
N ALA A 79 22.48 16.96 -3.43
CA ALA A 79 23.56 16.14 -2.87
C ALA A 79 23.45 14.65 -3.25
N ALA A 80 22.42 14.28 -4.02
CA ALA A 80 22.15 12.92 -4.44
C ALA A 80 22.11 12.80 -5.97
N GLU A 81 22.18 11.57 -6.45
CA GLU A 81 22.05 11.19 -7.85
C GLU A 81 21.29 9.87 -7.96
N ARG A 82 20.53 9.70 -9.05
CA ARG A 82 19.78 8.47 -9.31
C ARG A 82 20.63 7.51 -10.14
N VAL A 83 20.96 6.35 -9.57
CA VAL A 83 21.79 5.33 -10.22
C VAL A 83 21.08 3.98 -10.12
N GLY A 84 20.72 3.39 -11.26
CA GLY A 84 20.01 2.10 -11.29
C GLY A 84 18.66 2.15 -10.56
N GLY A 85 17.95 3.28 -10.64
CA GLY A 85 16.65 3.47 -9.99
C GLY A 85 16.69 3.77 -8.49
N ARG A 86 17.87 3.79 -7.86
CA ARG A 86 18.03 4.14 -6.44
C ARG A 86 18.81 5.45 -6.26
N TRP A 87 18.48 6.17 -5.20
CA TRP A 87 19.21 7.36 -4.78
C TRP A 87 20.53 6.98 -4.13
N ARG A 88 21.61 7.62 -4.57
CA ARG A 88 22.94 7.50 -4.00
C ARG A 88 23.52 8.89 -3.83
N GLY A 89 24.43 9.07 -2.88
CA GLY A 89 25.09 10.36 -2.73
C GLY A 89 25.86 10.72 -4.00
N ARG A 90 25.89 12.00 -4.34
CA ARG A 90 26.68 12.51 -5.45
C ARG A 90 28.16 12.43 -5.07
N GLY A 91 29.02 12.11 -6.04
CA GLY A 91 30.46 11.96 -5.79
C GLY A 91 31.32 12.14 -7.03
N GLY A 92 32.63 12.22 -6.81
CA GLY A 92 33.66 12.39 -7.82
C GLY A 92 35.04 12.10 -7.23
N GLY A 93 35.98 11.60 -8.05
CA GLY A 93 37.36 11.36 -7.61
C GLY A 93 37.52 10.34 -6.46
N GLY A 94 36.60 9.37 -6.34
CA GLY A 94 36.64 8.33 -5.30
C GLY A 94 36.00 8.71 -3.97
N VAL A 95 35.48 9.92 -3.83
CA VAL A 95 34.78 10.41 -2.63
C VAL A 95 33.33 10.70 -2.97
N ARG A 96 32.41 10.43 -2.04
CA ARG A 96 30.97 10.57 -2.22
C ARG A 96 30.30 11.08 -0.95
N VAL A 97 29.24 11.87 -1.13
CA VAL A 97 28.33 12.24 -0.03
C VAL A 97 27.69 10.98 0.56
N ARG A 98 27.71 10.84 1.88
CA ARG A 98 27.00 9.78 2.59
C ARG A 98 25.55 10.22 2.79
N LEU A 99 24.61 9.43 2.28
CA LEU A 99 23.19 9.60 2.58
C LEU A 99 22.86 8.82 3.87
N PRO A 100 21.86 9.26 4.65
CA PRO A 100 21.25 8.42 5.68
C PRO A 100 20.86 7.04 5.13
N GLY A 101 21.03 5.99 5.95
CA GLY A 101 20.94 4.61 5.49
C GLY A 101 19.54 4.20 5.00
N ASP A 102 18.51 4.80 5.58
CA ASP A 102 17.09 4.59 5.27
C ASP A 102 16.61 5.39 4.04
N LEU A 103 17.18 6.58 3.84
CA LEU A 103 16.71 7.54 2.83
C LEU A 103 16.51 6.94 1.43
N PRO A 104 17.44 6.16 0.83
CA PRO A 104 17.26 5.66 -0.53
C PRO A 104 16.02 4.77 -0.70
N ASP A 105 15.77 3.89 0.25
CA ASP A 105 14.67 2.92 0.19
C ASP A 105 13.34 3.61 0.57
N THR A 106 13.36 4.52 1.56
CA THR A 106 12.21 5.36 1.90
C THR A 106 11.75 6.16 0.68
N VAL A 107 12.64 6.91 0.04
CA VAL A 107 12.28 7.75 -1.11
C VAL A 107 11.81 6.91 -2.29
N ALA A 108 12.41 5.75 -2.54
CA ALA A 108 11.94 4.83 -3.59
C ALA A 108 10.50 4.35 -3.34
N SER A 109 10.16 4.00 -2.09
CA SER A 109 8.79 3.61 -1.74
C SER A 109 7.79 4.77 -1.88
N LEU A 110 8.19 6.00 -1.53
CA LEU A 110 7.37 7.20 -1.71
C LEU A 110 7.18 7.56 -3.19
N GLU A 111 8.21 7.39 -4.03
CA GLU A 111 8.09 7.57 -5.48
C GLU A 111 7.09 6.56 -6.08
N ALA A 112 7.15 5.30 -5.63
CA ALA A 112 6.21 4.26 -6.06
C ALA A 112 4.77 4.57 -5.61
N LEU A 113 4.59 4.98 -4.35
CA LEU A 113 3.31 5.46 -3.83
C LEU A 113 2.78 6.63 -4.68
N ARG A 114 3.62 7.65 -4.92
CA ARG A 114 3.25 8.82 -5.72
C ARG A 114 2.80 8.42 -7.12
N ALA A 115 3.59 7.59 -7.80
CA ALA A 115 3.28 7.11 -9.13
C ALA A 115 2.03 6.24 -9.17
N ALA A 116 1.64 5.61 -8.06
CA ALA A 116 0.46 4.78 -7.99
C ALA A 116 -0.84 5.53 -7.67
N LEU A 117 -0.76 6.59 -6.86
CA LEU A 117 -1.92 7.32 -6.35
C LEU A 117 -2.28 8.57 -7.15
N TRP A 118 -1.33 9.20 -7.84
CA TRP A 118 -1.57 10.38 -8.66
C TRP A 118 -1.08 10.18 -10.10
N ASP A 119 -1.68 10.91 -11.03
CA ASP A 119 -1.21 11.00 -12.41
C ASP A 119 -0.09 12.05 -12.57
N GLU A 120 0.36 12.24 -13.81
CA GLU A 120 1.42 13.22 -14.15
C GLU A 120 1.01 14.67 -13.89
N LYS A 121 -0.30 14.97 -13.80
CA LYS A 121 -0.85 16.31 -13.54
C LYS A 121 -1.10 16.57 -12.06
N GLY A 122 -0.88 15.59 -11.18
CA GLY A 122 -1.21 15.71 -9.77
C GLY A 122 -2.65 15.36 -9.42
N GLU A 123 -3.44 14.87 -10.37
CA GLU A 123 -4.80 14.43 -10.10
C GLU A 123 -4.79 13.03 -9.46
N PRO A 124 -5.59 12.77 -8.41
CA PRO A 124 -5.74 11.43 -7.86
C PRO A 124 -6.23 10.45 -8.93
N ARG A 125 -5.60 9.27 -9.00
CA ARG A 125 -5.96 8.22 -9.96
C ARG A 125 -6.44 6.95 -9.25
N PRO A 126 -7.37 6.17 -9.85
CA PRO A 126 -7.86 4.94 -9.24
C PRO A 126 -6.72 3.93 -9.05
N ILE A 127 -6.76 3.18 -7.94
CA ILE A 127 -5.87 2.03 -7.77
C ILE A 127 -6.46 0.87 -8.58
N PRO A 128 -5.73 0.32 -9.57
CA PRO A 128 -6.23 -0.79 -10.36
C PRO A 128 -6.19 -2.07 -9.53
N LEU A 129 -7.32 -2.78 -9.45
CA LEU A 129 -7.39 -4.13 -8.91
C LEU A 129 -7.89 -5.07 -9.98
N ARG A 130 -7.32 -6.26 -10.04
CA ARG A 130 -7.86 -7.36 -10.83
C ARG A 130 -8.26 -8.48 -9.90
N VAL A 131 -9.54 -8.82 -9.93
CA VAL A 131 -10.17 -9.69 -8.96
C VAL A 131 -10.87 -10.84 -9.65
N ARG A 132 -10.62 -12.04 -9.18
CA ARG A 132 -11.29 -13.26 -9.63
C ARG A 132 -12.08 -13.85 -8.47
N SER A 133 -13.35 -14.18 -8.70
CA SER A 133 -14.14 -14.89 -7.70
C SER A 133 -13.68 -16.33 -7.51
N CYS A 134 -13.86 -16.88 -6.31
CA CYS A 134 -13.73 -18.31 -6.07
C CYS A 134 -15.09 -19.02 -6.19
N ALA A 135 -15.06 -20.34 -6.31
CA ALA A 135 -16.29 -21.13 -6.35
C ALA A 135 -17.06 -21.00 -5.02
N LEU A 136 -18.39 -20.90 -5.08
CA LEU A 136 -19.24 -20.84 -3.89
C LEU A 136 -19.26 -22.19 -3.16
N PRO A 137 -19.46 -22.20 -1.83
CA PRO A 137 -19.57 -23.44 -1.03
C PRO A 137 -20.52 -24.46 -1.68
N PRO A 138 -20.06 -25.70 -1.92
CA PRO A 138 -20.86 -26.71 -2.62
C PRO A 138 -21.93 -27.34 -1.72
N VAL A 139 -21.83 -27.18 -0.40
CA VAL A 139 -22.71 -27.85 0.58
C VAL A 139 -23.78 -26.89 1.07
N ALA A 140 -24.99 -27.42 1.24
CA ALA A 140 -26.05 -26.68 1.90
C ALA A 140 -25.64 -26.35 3.35
N LEU A 141 -25.49 -25.07 3.64
CA LEU A 141 -25.24 -24.56 4.97
C LEU A 141 -26.58 -24.57 5.73
N GLU A 142 -26.83 -25.63 6.51
CA GLU A 142 -28.01 -25.73 7.39
C GLU A 142 -29.35 -25.53 6.67
N GLY A 143 -29.51 -26.15 5.50
CA GLY A 143 -30.73 -26.02 4.70
C GLY A 143 -30.78 -24.79 3.79
N TYR A 144 -29.66 -24.07 3.64
CA TYR A 144 -29.48 -22.98 2.67
C TYR A 144 -28.43 -23.34 1.63
N VAL A 145 -28.56 -22.83 0.41
CA VAL A 145 -27.54 -22.92 -0.64
C VAL A 145 -27.04 -21.53 -0.99
N ALA A 146 -25.72 -21.41 -1.14
CA ALA A 146 -25.10 -20.19 -1.65
C ALA A 146 -25.39 -20.05 -3.15
N THR A 147 -26.04 -18.96 -3.53
CA THR A 147 -26.46 -18.72 -4.93
C THR A 147 -25.62 -17.65 -5.62
N GLU A 148 -25.19 -16.64 -4.87
CA GLU A 148 -24.35 -15.55 -5.37
C GLU A 148 -23.41 -15.11 -4.27
N ALA A 149 -22.16 -14.81 -4.64
CA ALA A 149 -21.36 -13.88 -3.85
C ALA A 149 -20.98 -12.67 -4.67
N ARG A 150 -20.88 -11.52 -4.03
CA ARG A 150 -20.67 -10.24 -4.68
C ARG A 150 -19.69 -9.39 -3.89
N LEU A 151 -18.58 -9.01 -4.52
CA LEU A 151 -17.69 -7.96 -4.05
C LEU A 151 -18.05 -6.68 -4.79
N SER A 152 -18.40 -5.62 -4.07
CA SER A 152 -18.81 -4.33 -4.61
C SER A 152 -17.91 -3.22 -4.08
N ILE A 153 -17.41 -2.38 -4.99
CA ILE A 153 -16.62 -1.19 -4.70
C ILE A 153 -17.18 -0.03 -5.52
N GLY A 154 -17.86 0.90 -4.87
CA GLY A 154 -18.61 1.98 -5.54
C GLY A 154 -19.58 1.40 -6.57
N TYR A 155 -19.41 1.77 -7.83
CA TYR A 155 -20.25 1.30 -8.95
C TYR A 155 -19.78 -0.02 -9.58
N SER A 156 -18.57 -0.47 -9.23
CA SER A 156 -17.96 -1.66 -9.81
C SER A 156 -18.25 -2.89 -8.93
N GLN A 157 -18.42 -4.05 -9.55
CA GLN A 157 -18.70 -5.29 -8.81
C GLN A 157 -18.14 -6.52 -9.51
N VAL A 158 -17.68 -7.49 -8.72
CA VAL A 158 -17.35 -8.85 -9.17
C VAL A 158 -18.32 -9.81 -8.51
N ARG A 159 -18.89 -10.71 -9.31
CA ARG A 159 -19.92 -11.67 -8.87
C ARG A 159 -19.44 -13.11 -9.07
N ALA A 160 -19.92 -13.99 -8.22
CA ALA A 160 -19.63 -15.41 -8.23
C ALA A 160 -20.94 -16.21 -8.28
N TYR A 161 -21.10 -17.05 -9.31
CA TYR A 161 -22.31 -17.86 -9.55
C TYR A 161 -21.97 -19.34 -9.81
N ASN A 162 -20.87 -19.87 -9.25
CA ASN A 162 -20.34 -21.21 -9.57
C ASN A 162 -19.99 -21.46 -11.05
N GLN A 163 -19.77 -20.40 -11.82
CA GLN A 163 -19.26 -20.47 -13.19
C GLN A 163 -17.73 -20.31 -13.19
N ARG A 164 -17.09 -20.57 -14.33
CA ARG A 164 -15.64 -20.37 -14.48
C ARG A 164 -15.29 -18.92 -14.19
N ALA A 165 -14.49 -18.69 -13.15
CA ALA A 165 -14.13 -17.36 -12.72
C ALA A 165 -13.06 -16.75 -13.65
N GLU A 166 -13.36 -15.58 -14.20
CA GLU A 166 -12.43 -14.74 -14.94
C GLU A 166 -11.99 -13.57 -14.06
N ALA A 167 -10.75 -13.11 -14.24
CA ALA A 167 -10.25 -11.93 -13.54
C ALA A 167 -10.87 -10.67 -14.17
N LEU A 168 -11.57 -9.89 -13.36
CA LEU A 168 -12.22 -8.65 -13.77
C LEU A 168 -11.54 -7.45 -13.13
N ASP A 169 -11.51 -6.36 -13.87
CA ASP A 169 -10.98 -5.09 -13.36
C ASP A 169 -11.98 -4.48 -12.38
N LEU A 170 -11.49 -4.16 -11.20
CA LEU A 170 -12.26 -3.57 -10.09
C LEU A 170 -11.49 -2.37 -9.50
N PRO A 171 -11.22 -1.33 -10.29
CA PRO A 171 -10.50 -0.16 -9.80
C PRO A 171 -11.27 0.55 -8.69
N PHE A 172 -10.56 1.21 -7.78
CA PHE A 172 -11.21 2.01 -6.73
C PHE A 172 -10.63 3.40 -6.56
N ASP A 173 -11.54 4.37 -6.41
CA ASP A 173 -11.24 5.78 -6.22
C ASP A 173 -10.90 6.04 -4.74
N TRP A 174 -9.65 5.82 -4.34
CA TRP A 174 -9.19 5.94 -2.95
C TRP A 174 -9.46 7.30 -2.29
N TRP A 175 -9.64 8.36 -3.09
CA TRP A 175 -9.93 9.73 -2.61
C TRP A 175 -11.43 10.02 -2.41
N ARG A 176 -12.35 9.15 -2.89
CA ARG A 176 -13.80 9.41 -2.92
C ARG A 176 -14.62 8.69 -1.86
N ALA A 177 -13.99 8.00 -0.91
CA ALA A 177 -14.67 7.20 0.10
C ALA A 177 -15.70 6.22 -0.50
N PRO A 178 -15.27 5.34 -1.42
CA PRO A 178 -16.20 4.43 -2.09
C PRO A 178 -16.83 3.49 -1.07
N GLU A 179 -18.12 3.20 -1.23
CA GLU A 179 -18.75 2.12 -0.50
C GLU A 179 -18.09 0.80 -0.89
N ALA A 180 -17.59 0.06 0.10
CA ALA A 180 -17.01 -1.26 -0.10
C ALA A 180 -17.80 -2.30 0.68
N SER A 181 -18.31 -3.30 -0.02
CA SER A 181 -19.06 -4.39 0.60
C SER A 181 -18.80 -5.72 -0.06
N LEU A 182 -18.94 -6.76 0.72
CA LEU A 182 -18.94 -8.14 0.28
C LEU A 182 -20.22 -8.79 0.78
N SER A 183 -20.96 -9.44 -0.11
CA SER A 183 -22.16 -10.18 0.27
C SER A 183 -22.17 -11.62 -0.25
N LEU A 184 -22.85 -12.48 0.50
CA LEU A 184 -23.18 -13.86 0.15
C LEU A 184 -24.69 -14.05 0.25
N SER A 185 -25.33 -14.30 -0.88
CA SER A 185 -26.76 -14.61 -0.96
C SER A 185 -27.00 -16.08 -0.65
N LEU A 186 -27.78 -16.35 0.40
CA LEU A 186 -28.17 -17.69 0.82
C LEU A 186 -29.66 -17.91 0.56
N GLN A 187 -30.01 -18.92 -0.22
CA GLN A 187 -31.38 -19.31 -0.51
C GLN A 187 -31.77 -20.57 0.30
N PRO A 188 -32.92 -20.60 1.00
CA PRO A 188 -33.42 -21.82 1.61
C PRO A 188 -33.75 -22.90 0.57
N LEU A 189 -33.36 -24.16 0.81
CA LEU A 189 -33.58 -25.28 -0.11
C LEU A 189 -35.04 -25.52 -0.50
N ASN A 190 -35.99 -25.13 0.37
CA ASN A 190 -37.42 -25.40 0.21
C ASN A 190 -38.23 -24.13 -0.13
N GLN A 191 -37.59 -23.04 -0.54
CA GLN A 191 -38.25 -21.76 -0.85
C GLN A 191 -37.76 -21.18 -2.18
N SER A 192 -38.54 -20.28 -2.77
CA SER A 192 -38.18 -19.60 -4.01
C SER A 192 -37.01 -18.62 -3.80
N GLU A 193 -36.33 -18.26 -4.90
CA GLU A 193 -35.20 -17.33 -4.91
C GLU A 193 -35.49 -15.98 -4.22
N ALA A 194 -36.76 -15.55 -4.23
CA ALA A 194 -37.21 -14.32 -3.60
C ALA A 194 -37.01 -14.30 -2.07
N SER A 195 -36.76 -15.45 -1.44
CA SER A 195 -36.47 -15.57 0.00
C SER A 195 -34.98 -15.58 0.34
N ALA A 196 -34.10 -15.30 -0.62
CA ALA A 196 -32.67 -15.21 -0.39
C ALA A 196 -32.32 -14.15 0.66
N ARG A 197 -31.43 -14.50 1.60
CA ARG A 197 -30.93 -13.59 2.62
C ARG A 197 -29.45 -13.32 2.40
N PRO A 198 -29.04 -12.05 2.20
CA PRO A 198 -27.63 -11.71 2.07
C PRO A 198 -26.97 -11.65 3.46
N LEU A 199 -25.83 -12.32 3.58
CA LEU A 199 -24.84 -12.03 4.63
C LEU A 199 -23.88 -10.99 4.07
N THR A 200 -23.71 -9.86 4.74
CA THR A 200 -22.92 -8.74 4.22
C THR A 200 -21.86 -8.30 5.21
N THR A 201 -20.64 -8.13 4.72
CA THR A 201 -19.54 -7.44 5.41
C THR A 201 -19.25 -6.16 4.67
N THR A 202 -19.14 -5.04 5.39
CA THR A 202 -18.81 -3.73 4.80
C THR A 202 -17.47 -3.21 5.32
N GLY A 203 -16.83 -2.35 4.54
CA GLY A 203 -15.65 -1.59 4.96
C GLY A 203 -15.95 -0.50 6.00
N GLY A 204 -17.24 -0.25 6.29
CA GLY A 204 -17.69 0.82 7.17
C GLY A 204 -17.72 2.20 6.50
N ALA A 205 -18.07 3.23 7.28
CA ALA A 205 -18.06 4.63 6.85
C ALA A 205 -16.63 5.19 6.93
N SER A 206 -15.77 4.75 6.02
CA SER A 206 -14.35 5.11 5.96
C SER A 206 -13.98 5.59 4.55
N ARG A 207 -13.05 6.54 4.43
CA ARG A 207 -12.51 6.91 3.11
C ARG A 207 -11.72 5.77 2.48
N TRP A 208 -11.22 4.89 3.33
CA TRP A 208 -10.40 3.74 3.02
C TRP A 208 -11.18 2.43 3.19
N ALA A 209 -12.50 2.47 3.01
CA ALA A 209 -13.41 1.34 3.23
C ALA A 209 -13.00 0.07 2.46
N VAL A 210 -12.44 0.21 1.25
CA VAL A 210 -11.96 -0.94 0.46
C VAL A 210 -10.86 -1.69 1.21
N LEU A 211 -9.85 -0.97 1.69
CA LEU A 211 -8.75 -1.56 2.45
C LEU A 211 -9.27 -2.13 3.78
N ARG A 212 -10.21 -1.44 4.45
CA ARG A 212 -10.82 -1.91 5.70
C ARG A 212 -11.62 -3.20 5.50
N LEU A 213 -12.29 -3.34 4.35
CA LEU A 213 -12.99 -4.57 3.98
C LEU A 213 -12.01 -5.72 3.80
N LEU A 214 -10.87 -5.46 3.15
CA LEU A 214 -9.79 -6.43 2.98
C LEU A 214 -9.17 -6.83 4.32
N ASP A 215 -9.07 -5.92 5.29
CA ASP A 215 -8.50 -6.23 6.62
C ASP A 215 -9.39 -7.17 7.44
N ARG A 216 -10.67 -7.29 7.07
CA ARG A 216 -11.61 -8.26 7.65
C ARG A 216 -11.56 -9.64 6.99
N SER A 217 -10.67 -9.83 6.02
CA SER A 217 -10.44 -11.13 5.39
C SER A 217 -9.36 -11.92 6.12
N ALA A 218 -9.37 -13.23 5.91
CA ALA A 218 -8.27 -14.13 6.24
C ALA A 218 -7.73 -14.76 4.96
N PRO A 219 -6.49 -15.27 4.94
CA PRO A 219 -6.06 -16.19 3.90
C PRO A 219 -7.07 -17.34 3.76
N SER A 220 -7.35 -17.76 2.53
CA SER A 220 -8.30 -18.83 2.29
C SER A 220 -7.68 -20.20 2.60
N ASP A 221 -8.29 -20.94 3.52
CA ASP A 221 -7.99 -22.36 3.77
C ASP A 221 -8.74 -23.30 2.81
N ASP A 222 -9.45 -22.73 1.83
CA ASP A 222 -10.30 -23.48 0.91
C ASP A 222 -9.52 -23.88 -0.34
N ALA A 223 -9.45 -25.18 -0.62
CA ALA A 223 -8.81 -25.72 -1.82
C ALA A 223 -9.43 -25.19 -3.13
N ARG A 224 -10.63 -24.61 -3.09
CA ARG A 224 -11.30 -23.95 -4.24
C ARG A 224 -10.81 -22.53 -4.49
N CYS A 225 -10.07 -21.97 -3.55
CA CYS A 225 -9.56 -20.62 -3.56
C CYS A 225 -8.10 -20.56 -3.08
N PRO A 226 -7.20 -21.41 -3.64
CA PRO A 226 -5.79 -21.32 -3.29
C PRO A 226 -5.31 -19.90 -3.62
N ASP A 227 -4.59 -19.29 -2.69
CA ASP A 227 -4.07 -17.91 -2.79
C ASP A 227 -5.14 -16.79 -2.71
N GLY A 228 -6.36 -17.12 -2.32
CA GLY A 228 -7.43 -16.14 -2.13
C GLY A 228 -7.50 -15.54 -0.73
N LEU A 229 -8.18 -14.40 -0.63
CA LEU A 229 -8.69 -13.86 0.61
C LEU A 229 -10.12 -14.36 0.82
N ALA A 230 -10.43 -14.80 2.04
CA ALA A 230 -11.71 -15.33 2.43
C ALA A 230 -12.37 -14.50 3.53
N TRP A 231 -13.69 -14.38 3.44
CA TRP A 231 -14.54 -13.81 4.48
C TRP A 231 -15.49 -14.89 4.95
N SER A 232 -15.68 -14.94 6.26
CA SER A 232 -16.50 -15.94 6.92
C SER A 232 -17.55 -15.28 7.80
N TRP A 233 -18.73 -15.89 7.84
CA TRP A 233 -19.85 -15.49 8.68
C TRP A 233 -20.32 -16.68 9.50
N SER A 234 -20.24 -16.58 10.82
CA SER A 234 -20.89 -17.53 11.73
C SER A 234 -22.31 -17.07 12.02
N ARG A 235 -23.29 -17.97 11.91
CA ARG A 235 -24.68 -17.67 12.27
C ARG A 235 -24.96 -17.84 13.77
N VAL A 236 -24.28 -18.79 14.42
CA VAL A 236 -24.27 -19.02 15.87
C VAL A 236 -22.86 -19.45 16.29
N SER A 237 -22.49 -19.26 17.57
CA SER A 237 -21.20 -19.73 18.07
C SER A 237 -21.10 -21.25 17.98
N GLY A 238 -20.15 -21.76 17.18
CA GLY A 238 -19.90 -23.19 17.01
C GLY A 238 -20.39 -23.81 15.70
N ASP A 239 -21.13 -23.06 14.87
CA ASP A 239 -21.59 -23.54 13.56
C ASP A 239 -20.53 -23.37 12.46
N PRO A 240 -20.55 -24.19 11.40
CA PRO A 240 -19.67 -24.02 10.26
C PRO A 240 -19.93 -22.66 9.59
N ALA A 241 -18.89 -21.82 9.58
CA ALA A 241 -19.00 -20.49 9.01
C ALA A 241 -19.24 -20.57 7.50
N ALA A 242 -20.26 -19.86 7.01
CA ALA A 242 -20.41 -19.63 5.58
C ALA A 242 -19.20 -18.82 5.12
N SER A 243 -18.48 -19.27 4.09
CA SER A 243 -17.32 -18.53 3.58
C SER A 243 -17.38 -18.32 2.07
N VAL A 244 -16.79 -17.20 1.65
CA VAL A 244 -16.51 -16.92 0.24
C VAL A 244 -15.11 -16.37 0.12
N GLY A 245 -14.43 -16.73 -0.98
CA GLY A 245 -13.13 -16.19 -1.31
C GLY A 245 -13.08 -15.42 -2.64
N PHE A 246 -12.14 -14.50 -2.73
CA PHE A 246 -11.74 -13.78 -3.94
C PHE A 246 -10.22 -13.76 -4.02
N VAL A 247 -9.69 -13.90 -5.23
CA VAL A 247 -8.25 -13.81 -5.51
C VAL A 247 -7.98 -12.44 -6.12
N PHE A 248 -7.01 -11.72 -5.55
CA PHE A 248 -6.51 -10.46 -6.08
C PHE A 248 -5.18 -10.73 -6.78
N GLU A 249 -5.07 -10.40 -8.06
CA GLU A 249 -3.84 -10.68 -8.83
C GLU A 249 -2.64 -9.86 -8.33
N THR A 250 -2.91 -8.69 -7.76
CA THR A 250 -1.94 -7.81 -7.11
C THR A 250 -2.38 -7.54 -5.68
N ASP A 251 -1.43 -7.41 -4.75
CA ASP A 251 -1.78 -7.00 -3.39
C ASP A 251 -2.25 -5.53 -3.41
N PRO A 252 -3.54 -5.25 -3.12
CA PRO A 252 -4.07 -3.89 -3.05
C PRO A 252 -3.35 -3.01 -2.01
N ARG A 253 -2.66 -3.61 -1.04
CA ARG A 253 -2.01 -2.91 0.07
C ARG A 253 -0.55 -2.56 -0.18
N ALA A 254 0.11 -3.26 -1.10
CA ALA A 254 1.55 -3.10 -1.34
C ALA A 254 1.95 -1.64 -1.65
N VAL A 255 1.00 -0.85 -2.18
CA VAL A 255 1.19 0.57 -2.46
C VAL A 255 1.42 1.42 -1.19
N PHE A 256 0.91 1.00 -0.03
CA PHE A 256 1.00 1.71 1.24
C PHE A 256 2.11 1.17 2.17
N ASP A 257 2.89 0.19 1.72
CA ASP A 257 4.01 -0.36 2.49
C ASP A 257 5.24 0.54 2.32
N ILE A 258 5.38 1.55 3.19
CA ILE A 258 6.51 2.49 3.18
C ILE A 258 7.66 1.91 4.00
N GLN A 259 8.85 1.84 3.39
CA GLN A 259 10.04 1.35 4.06
C GLN A 259 10.67 2.46 4.88
N LEU A 260 10.29 2.57 6.15
CA LEU A 260 11.01 3.37 7.14
C LEU A 260 11.92 2.40 7.91
N ALA A 261 13.23 2.44 7.70
CA ALA A 261 14.11 1.56 8.45
C ALA A 261 14.17 2.00 9.92
N ASP A 262 14.01 1.08 10.86
CA ASP A 262 14.30 1.34 12.26
C ASP A 262 15.77 1.74 12.39
N ASP A 263 16.03 2.81 13.16
CA ASP A 263 17.39 3.15 13.57
C ASP A 263 17.92 1.98 14.41
N ALA A 264 18.62 1.05 13.76
CA ALA A 264 19.41 0.06 14.46
C ALA A 264 20.45 0.82 15.28
N VAL A 265 20.18 0.85 16.58
CA VAL A 265 21.07 1.27 17.66
C VAL A 265 22.47 0.72 17.38
N GLY A 266 23.45 1.61 17.52
CA GLY A 266 24.82 1.41 17.10
C GLY A 266 25.47 0.09 17.51
N GLY A 267 26.28 -0.42 16.60
CA GLY A 267 27.26 -1.47 16.84
C GLY A 267 28.48 -1.21 15.97
N ALA A 268 29.35 -0.32 16.44
CA ALA A 268 30.78 -0.33 16.13
C ALA A 268 31.50 -0.60 17.46
N PRO A 269 32.69 -1.21 17.50
CA PRO A 269 33.70 -1.28 16.42
C PRO A 269 33.80 -2.61 15.67
#